data_AF-A0A1G3M4D2-F1
#
_entry.id   AF-A0A1G3M4D2-F1
#
_cell.length_a   1.000
_cell.length_b   1.000
_cell.length_c   1.000
_cell.angle_alpha   90.00
_cell.angle_beta   90.00
_cell.angle_gamma   90.00
#
_symmetry.space_group_name_H-M   'P 1'
#
loop_
_entity.id
_entity.type
_entity.pdbx_description
1 polymer ?
#
loop_
_entity_poly.entity_id
_entity_poly.type
_entity_poly.pdbx_seq_one_letter_code
_entity_poly.pdbx_strand_id
1 'polypeptide(L)'
;MAQLLIKAVDATNPDPDTDRRGCYKSGMIVEVREDTSPRGTLEKWPAFAWITVPGIPADTVRKYMQPELSALTGEVTRRRRWQIRWSELPVGVRNKFQATGQITIKAGGYLGAYDYTWAQVRGYFRDLQTGIDEANDL
;
A
#
# COMPACT_ATOMS: atom_id res chain seq x y z
N MET A 1 5.72 -13.60 -6.54
CA MET A 1 6.23 -12.26 -6.20
C MET A 1 5.05 -11.34 -5.93
N ALA A 2 5.16 -10.45 -4.95
CA ALA A 2 4.03 -9.71 -4.45
C ALA A 2 3.73 -8.47 -5.30
N GLN A 3 2.45 -8.22 -5.54
CA GLN A 3 1.93 -6.97 -6.08
C GLN A 3 0.93 -6.37 -5.11
N LEU A 4 1.07 -5.09 -4.82
CA LEU A 4 0.18 -4.32 -3.96
C LEU A 4 -0.56 -3.28 -4.81
N LEU A 5 -1.89 -3.38 -4.81
CA LEU A 5 -2.77 -2.35 -5.34
C LEU A 5 -3.04 -1.33 -4.24
N ILE A 6 -2.72 -0.06 -4.47
CA ILE A 6 -2.90 1.00 -3.49
C ILE A 6 -3.89 2.01 -4.03
N LYS A 7 -4.77 2.50 -3.16
CA LYS A 7 -5.65 3.61 -3.49
C LYS A 7 -4.82 4.91 -3.53
N ALA A 8 -4.84 5.62 -4.64
CA ALA A 8 -4.04 6.85 -4.79
C ALA A 8 -4.84 8.13 -4.47
N VAL A 9 -6.17 8.07 -4.50
CA VAL A 9 -7.08 9.18 -4.16
C VAL A 9 -7.99 8.84 -2.99
N ASP A 10 -8.38 9.83 -2.20
CA ASP A 10 -9.36 9.60 -1.14
C ASP A 10 -10.72 9.23 -1.72
N ALA A 11 -11.29 8.12 -1.26
CA ALA A 11 -12.72 7.87 -1.41
C ALA A 11 -13.45 8.47 -0.20
N THR A 12 -14.52 9.20 -0.46
CA THR A 12 -15.36 9.82 0.56
C THR A 12 -16.78 9.26 0.56
N ASN A 13 -17.41 9.24 1.73
CA ASN A 13 -18.82 8.94 1.91
C ASN A 13 -19.47 9.99 2.83
N PRO A 14 -20.72 10.42 2.57
CA PRO A 14 -21.43 11.34 3.46
C PRO A 14 -21.67 10.78 4.87
N ASP A 15 -21.84 9.46 5.02
CA ASP A 15 -21.95 8.81 6.32
C ASP A 15 -20.56 8.63 6.95
N PRO A 16 -20.26 9.25 8.10
CA PRO A 16 -18.93 9.19 8.71
C PRO A 16 -18.46 7.78 9.08
N ASP A 17 -19.38 6.87 9.44
CA ASP A 17 -19.00 5.50 9.78
C ASP A 17 -18.63 4.70 8.53
N THR A 18 -19.42 4.80 7.47
CA THR A 18 -19.09 4.23 6.17
C THR A 18 -17.82 4.85 5.58
N ASP A 19 -17.62 6.16 5.74
CA ASP A 19 -16.44 6.87 5.27
C ASP A 19 -15.15 6.35 5.93
N ARG A 20 -15.23 6.06 7.23
CA ARG A 20 -14.09 5.62 8.04
C ARG A 20 -13.82 4.11 7.91
N ARG A 21 -14.86 3.27 7.98
CA ARG A 21 -14.74 1.81 8.01
C ARG A 21 -14.87 1.18 6.62
N GLY A 22 -15.64 1.80 5.73
CA GLY A 22 -16.02 1.27 4.43
C GLY A 22 -15.17 1.76 3.27
N CYS A 23 -14.71 3.01 3.29
CA CYS A 23 -13.95 3.60 2.18
C CYS A 23 -12.43 3.37 2.30
N TYR A 24 -11.77 3.20 1.16
CA TYR A 24 -10.31 3.28 1.08
C TYR A 24 -9.86 4.73 0.97
N LYS A 25 -8.93 5.13 1.82
CA LYS A 25 -8.27 6.44 1.75
C LYS A 25 -6.99 6.35 0.91
N SER A 26 -6.51 7.48 0.44
CA SER A 26 -5.25 7.60 -0.29
C SER A 26 -4.12 6.97 0.54
N GLY A 27 -3.41 6.00 -0.01
CA GLY A 27 -2.30 5.30 0.65
C GLY A 27 -2.68 3.96 1.23
N MET A 28 -3.97 3.66 1.32
CA MET A 28 -4.41 2.37 1.81
C MET A 28 -4.22 1.28 0.75
N ILE A 29 -3.71 0.14 1.20
CA ILE A 29 -3.54 -1.05 0.38
C ILE A 29 -4.94 -1.65 0.15
N VAL A 30 -5.36 -1.70 -1.10
CA VAL A 30 -6.64 -2.29 -1.51
C VAL A 30 -6.52 -3.80 -1.52
N GLU A 31 -5.47 -4.29 -2.19
CA GLU A 31 -5.26 -5.70 -2.45
C GLU A 31 -3.77 -6.05 -2.50
N VAL A 32 -3.47 -7.29 -2.10
CA VAL A 32 -2.18 -7.95 -2.30
C VAL A 32 -2.44 -9.23 -3.08
N ARG A 33 -1.72 -9.39 -4.20
CA ARG A 33 -1.78 -10.59 -5.05
C ARG A 33 -0.40 -11.04 -5.50
N GLU A 34 -0.34 -12.25 -6.03
CA GLU A 34 0.84 -12.75 -6.74
C GLU A 34 0.88 -12.16 -8.16
N ASP A 35 2.07 -11.84 -8.65
CA ASP A 35 2.32 -11.15 -9.93
C ASP A 35 1.83 -11.88 -11.19
N THR A 36 1.54 -13.17 -11.07
CA THR A 36 0.91 -13.94 -12.16
C THR A 36 -0.56 -13.58 -12.38
N SER A 37 -1.15 -12.81 -11.47
CA SER A 37 -2.55 -12.41 -11.56
C SER A 37 -2.71 -11.20 -12.51
N PRO A 38 -3.65 -11.24 -13.46
CA PRO A 38 -3.90 -10.10 -14.34
C PRO A 38 -4.37 -8.88 -13.55
N ARG A 39 -4.02 -7.70 -14.05
CA ARG A 39 -4.55 -6.43 -13.54
C ARG A 39 -5.88 -6.11 -14.18
N GLY A 40 -6.83 -5.64 -13.39
CA GLY A 40 -8.09 -5.10 -13.84
C GLY A 40 -7.90 -3.81 -14.64
N THR A 41 -8.80 -3.55 -15.58
CA THR A 41 -8.74 -2.40 -16.50
C THR A 41 -8.89 -1.04 -15.80
N LEU A 42 -9.44 -1.04 -14.58
CA LEU A 42 -9.64 0.16 -13.75
C LEU A 42 -8.54 0.36 -12.70
N GLU A 43 -7.61 -0.59 -12.58
CA GLU A 43 -6.52 -0.57 -11.59
C GLU A 43 -5.34 0.29 -12.08
N LYS A 44 -5.62 1.55 -12.37
CA LYS A 44 -4.70 2.49 -13.01
C LYS A 44 -4.68 3.87 -12.33
N TRP A 45 -3.59 4.58 -12.57
CA TRP A 45 -3.42 5.97 -12.15
C TRP A 45 -4.49 6.87 -12.81
N PRO A 46 -5.00 7.93 -12.14
CA PRO A 46 -4.65 8.42 -10.81
C PRO A 46 -5.45 7.77 -9.67
N ALA A 47 -6.40 6.88 -9.96
CA ALA A 47 -7.25 6.29 -8.93
C ALA A 47 -6.51 5.26 -8.08
N PHE A 48 -5.61 4.51 -8.70
CA PHE A 48 -4.83 3.45 -8.08
C PHE A 48 -3.37 3.48 -8.53
N ALA A 49 -2.51 2.92 -7.69
CA ALA A 49 -1.09 2.76 -7.97
C ALA A 49 -0.64 1.33 -7.65
N TRP A 50 0.36 0.85 -8.38
CA TRP A 50 0.93 -0.49 -8.20
C TRP A 50 2.32 -0.43 -7.58
N ILE A 51 2.54 -1.24 -6.54
CA ILE A 51 3.87 -1.56 -6.06
C ILE A 51 4.12 -3.04 -6.29
N THR A 52 5.14 -3.35 -7.08
CA THR A 52 5.60 -4.74 -7.27
C THR A 52 6.85 -4.96 -6.42
N VAL A 53 6.91 -6.08 -5.69
CA VAL A 53 8.07 -6.49 -4.90
C VAL A 53 8.54 -7.87 -5.39
N PRO A 54 9.45 -7.91 -6.38
CA PRO A 54 9.95 -9.16 -6.96
C PRO A 54 10.62 -10.06 -5.93
N GLY A 55 10.44 -11.37 -6.06
CA GLY A 55 11.05 -12.36 -5.17
C GLY A 55 10.42 -12.49 -3.78
N ILE A 56 9.52 -11.57 -3.38
CA ILE A 56 8.82 -11.64 -2.10
C ILE A 56 7.46 -12.32 -2.29
N PRO A 57 7.10 -13.34 -1.49
CA PRO A 57 5.76 -13.93 -1.51
C PRO A 57 4.66 -12.91 -1.14
N ALA A 58 3.48 -13.00 -1.76
CA ALA A 58 2.34 -12.15 -1.43
C ALA A 58 1.98 -12.23 0.06
N ASP A 59 2.06 -13.42 0.65
CA ASP A 59 1.73 -13.65 2.06
C ASP A 59 2.59 -12.82 3.02
N THR A 60 3.86 -12.57 2.69
CA THR A 60 4.77 -11.74 3.51
C THR A 60 4.25 -10.31 3.67
N VAL A 61 3.60 -9.77 2.63
CA VAL A 61 3.10 -8.38 2.62
C VAL A 61 1.59 -8.28 2.89
N ARG A 62 0.89 -9.41 3.06
CA ARG A 62 -0.55 -9.42 3.41
C ARG A 62 -0.87 -8.72 4.73
N LYS A 63 0.10 -8.61 5.65
CA LYS A 63 -0.05 -7.86 6.89
C LYS A 63 -0.52 -6.42 6.66
N TYR A 64 -0.14 -5.79 5.53
CA TYR A 64 -0.57 -4.42 5.19
C TYR A 64 -2.05 -4.32 4.80
N MET A 65 -2.75 -5.44 4.60
CA MET A 65 -4.20 -5.47 4.36
C MET A 65 -5.02 -5.54 5.64
N GLN A 66 -4.40 -5.70 6.82
CA GLN A 66 -5.13 -5.83 8.07
C GLN A 66 -5.97 -4.58 8.36
N PRO A 67 -7.23 -4.74 8.81
CA PRO A 67 -8.01 -3.62 9.31
C PRO A 67 -7.47 -3.13 10.66
N GLU A 68 -7.83 -1.91 11.02
CA GLU A 68 -7.62 -1.41 12.39
C GLU A 68 -8.79 -1.88 13.26
N LEU A 69 -8.47 -2.50 14.41
CA LEU A 69 -9.47 -2.98 15.36
C LEU A 69 -9.42 -2.17 16.64
N SER A 70 -10.60 -1.90 17.21
CA SER A 70 -10.76 -1.37 18.56
C SER A 70 -10.20 -2.37 19.57
N ALA A 71 -9.27 -1.94 20.42
CA ALA A 71 -8.73 -2.77 21.48
C ALA A 71 -9.78 -3.14 22.55
N LEU A 72 -10.86 -2.36 22.67
CA LEU A 72 -11.91 -2.56 23.67
C LEU A 72 -13.02 -3.49 23.18
N THR A 73 -13.39 -3.36 21.90
CA THR A 73 -14.58 -4.03 21.35
C THR A 73 -14.27 -5.07 20.28
N GLY A 74 -13.03 -5.09 19.75
CA GLY A 74 -12.65 -5.92 18.61
C GLY A 74 -13.27 -5.49 17.28
N GLU A 75 -14.09 -4.43 17.27
CA GLU A 75 -14.72 -3.93 16.05
C GLU A 75 -13.72 -3.25 15.12
N VAL A 76 -13.98 -3.33 13.82
CA VAL A 76 -13.22 -2.59 12.81
C VAL A 76 -13.48 -1.09 12.96
N THR A 77 -12.46 -0.33 13.30
CA THR A 77 -12.49 1.14 13.39
C THR A 77 -12.08 1.79 12.08
N ARG A 78 -11.17 1.18 11.33
CA ARG A 78 -10.75 1.61 9.99
C ARG A 78 -10.52 0.42 9.07
N ARG A 79 -10.78 0.64 7.77
CA ARG A 79 -10.66 -0.41 6.74
C ARG A 79 -9.25 -1.00 6.63
N ARG A 80 -8.22 -0.18 6.83
CA ARG A 80 -6.81 -0.58 6.81
C ARG A 80 -6.08 0.08 7.97
N ARG A 81 -5.28 -0.73 8.67
CA ARG A 81 -4.32 -0.31 9.68
C ARG A 81 -3.09 0.34 9.05
N TRP A 82 -2.70 -0.11 7.86
CA TRP A 82 -1.50 0.38 7.20
C TRP A 82 -1.83 1.35 6.06
N GLN A 83 -1.04 2.43 5.98
CA GLN A 83 -1.19 3.45 4.95
C GLN A 83 0.18 3.95 4.48
N ILE A 84 0.33 4.12 3.18
CA ILE A 84 1.49 4.77 2.58
C ILE A 84 1.29 6.28 2.65
N ARG A 85 2.26 7.00 3.21
CA ARG A 85 2.25 8.46 3.29
C ARG A 85 2.65 9.09 1.95
N TRP A 86 1.70 9.11 1.01
CA TRP A 86 1.91 9.61 -0.36
C TRP A 86 2.54 11.00 -0.44
N SER A 87 2.09 11.92 0.39
CA SER A 87 2.59 13.30 0.46
C SER A 87 4.03 13.39 0.95
N GLU A 88 4.52 12.38 1.66
CA GLU A 88 5.88 12.35 2.21
C GLU A 88 6.86 11.56 1.34
N LEU A 89 6.36 10.79 0.36
CA LEU A 89 7.23 10.05 -0.55
C LEU A 89 8.23 10.99 -1.25
N PRO A 90 9.47 10.51 -1.51
CA PRO A 90 10.46 11.28 -2.25
C PRO A 90 9.90 11.75 -3.59
N VAL A 91 10.28 12.95 -4.01
CA VAL A 91 9.78 13.56 -5.25
C VAL A 91 9.96 12.63 -6.46
N GLY A 92 11.09 11.91 -6.54
CA GLY A 92 11.33 10.93 -7.60
C GLY A 92 10.29 9.80 -7.64
N VAL A 93 9.92 9.27 -6.47
CA VAL A 93 8.93 8.19 -6.35
C VAL A 93 7.56 8.70 -6.82
N ARG A 94 7.16 9.90 -6.38
CA ARG A 94 5.89 10.51 -6.80
C ARG A 94 5.84 10.77 -8.31
N ASN A 95 6.92 11.29 -8.88
CA ASN A 95 7.03 11.51 -10.32
C ASN A 95 6.93 10.20 -11.10
N LYS A 96 7.52 9.12 -10.58
CA LYS A 96 7.41 7.79 -11.21
C LYS A 96 5.95 7.32 -11.22
N PHE A 97 5.23 7.42 -10.10
CA PHE A 97 3.80 7.10 -10.06
C PHE A 97 2.96 7.97 -11.00
N GLN A 98 3.26 9.27 -11.12
CA GLN A 98 2.58 10.13 -12.07
C GLN A 98 2.83 9.70 -13.53
N ALA A 99 4.02 9.22 -13.84
CA ALA A 99 4.40 8.80 -15.19
C ALA A 99 3.86 7.41 -15.58
N THR A 100 3.90 6.45 -14.66
CA THR A 100 3.63 5.03 -14.98
C THR A 100 2.50 4.41 -14.17
N GLY A 101 2.06 5.06 -13.08
CA GLY A 101 1.12 4.49 -12.11
C GLY A 101 1.68 3.31 -11.32
N GLN A 102 2.98 3.01 -11.44
CA GLN A 102 3.57 1.83 -10.84
C GLN A 102 5.06 1.99 -10.55
N ILE A 103 5.54 1.28 -9.53
CA ILE A 103 6.96 1.14 -9.23
C ILE A 103 7.32 -0.32 -8.90
N THR A 104 8.57 -0.68 -9.16
CA THR A 104 9.16 -1.94 -8.72
C THR A 104 10.13 -1.69 -7.58
N ILE A 105 9.93 -2.38 -6.46
CA ILE A 105 10.72 -2.25 -5.25
C ILE A 105 11.56 -3.51 -5.04
N LYS A 106 12.87 -3.34 -5.00
CA LYS A 106 13.80 -4.41 -4.66
C LYS A 106 13.77 -4.70 -3.15
N ALA A 107 13.54 -5.96 -2.81
CA ALA A 107 13.71 -6.52 -1.47
C ALA A 107 14.48 -7.85 -1.56
N GLY A 108 14.96 -8.35 -0.42
CA GLY A 108 15.74 -9.58 -0.34
C GLY A 108 16.87 -9.68 -1.37
N GLY A 109 17.01 -10.88 -1.97
CA GLY A 109 18.06 -11.21 -2.93
C GLY A 109 17.79 -10.85 -4.40
N TYR A 110 16.77 -10.04 -4.72
CA TYR A 110 16.41 -9.77 -6.12
C TYR A 110 17.52 -8.97 -6.87
N LEU A 111 17.89 -9.46 -8.06
CA LEU A 111 18.98 -8.90 -8.89
C LEU A 111 18.51 -8.25 -10.20
N GLY A 112 17.21 -8.27 -10.50
CA GLY A 112 16.66 -7.67 -11.72
C GLY A 112 16.50 -6.15 -11.61
N ALA A 113 15.83 -5.55 -12.61
CA ALA A 113 15.58 -4.12 -12.64
C ALA A 113 14.57 -3.68 -11.57
N TYR A 114 14.86 -2.59 -10.88
CA TYR A 114 14.00 -1.99 -9.85
C TYR A 114 14.07 -0.46 -9.93
N ASP A 115 13.04 0.20 -9.43
CA ASP A 115 13.00 1.66 -9.31
C ASP A 115 13.58 2.12 -7.97
N TYR A 116 13.25 1.41 -6.88
CA TYR A 116 13.65 1.74 -5.50
C TYR A 116 13.95 0.47 -4.69
N THR A 117 14.60 0.62 -3.54
CA THR A 117 14.79 -0.48 -2.57
C THR A 117 13.78 -0.41 -1.44
N TRP A 118 13.49 -1.54 -0.79
CA TRP A 118 12.62 -1.60 0.37
C TRP A 118 13.11 -0.68 1.50
N ALA A 119 14.43 -0.62 1.74
CA ALA A 119 15.02 0.27 2.73
C ALA A 119 14.72 1.76 2.46
N GLN A 120 14.60 2.17 1.19
CA GLN A 120 14.26 3.54 0.81
C GLN A 120 12.78 3.88 1.02
N VAL A 121 11.89 2.88 0.99
CA VAL A 121 10.44 3.12 0.98
C VAL A 121 9.73 2.70 2.26
N ARG A 122 10.29 1.78 3.06
CA ARG A 122 9.61 1.17 4.21
C ARG A 122 9.16 2.21 5.24
N GLY A 123 9.97 3.24 5.47
CA GLY A 123 9.64 4.34 6.40
C GLY A 123 8.41 5.17 6.02
N TYR A 124 7.83 4.96 4.83
CA TYR A 124 6.58 5.61 4.42
C TYR A 124 5.34 4.75 4.65
N PHE A 125 5.50 3.48 5.00
CA PHE A 125 4.41 2.61 5.42
C PHE A 125 4.15 2.87 6.90
N ARG A 126 3.09 3.61 7.19
CA ARG A 126 2.70 3.97 8.55
C ARG A 126 1.66 2.98 9.07
N ASP A 127 1.92 2.47 10.27
CA ASP A 127 0.90 1.81 11.08
C ASP A 127 0.05 2.89 11.76
N LEU A 128 -1.21 3.01 11.36
CA LEU A 128 -2.15 4.00 11.87
C LEU A 128 -2.62 3.72 13.30
N GLN A 129 -2.45 2.48 13.79
CA GLN A 129 -2.83 2.11 15.14
C GLN A 129 -1.76 2.58 16.15
N THR A 130 -0.49 2.40 15.82
CA THR A 130 0.63 2.75 16.71
C THR A 130 1.23 4.11 16.39
N GLY A 131 0.98 4.64 15.19
CA GLY A 131 1.65 5.83 14.71
C GLY A 131 3.14 5.62 14.42
N ILE A 132 3.59 4.38 14.23
CA ILE A 132 4.99 4.00 13.96
C ILE A 132 5.15 3.60 12.49
N ASP A 133 6.29 3.95 11.90
CA ASP A 133 6.63 3.57 10.53
C ASP A 133 7.22 2.16 10.47
N GLU A 134 7.04 1.47 9.34
CA GLU A 134 7.64 0.16 9.12
C GLU A 134 9.16 0.24 9.13
N ALA A 135 9.76 -0.62 9.94
CA ALA A 135 11.20 -0.71 10.15
C ALA A 135 11.77 -2.07 9.74
N ASN A 136 10.93 -3.10 9.60
CA ASN A 136 11.36 -4.44 9.29
C ASN A 136 11.68 -4.59 7.80
N ASP A 137 12.63 -5.47 7.50
CA ASP A 137 12.88 -5.92 6.14
C ASP A 137 11.83 -6.92 5.66
N LEU A 138 11.75 -7.05 4.33
CA LEU A 138 10.94 -8.04 3.62
C LEU A 138 11.80 -9.20 3.12
#